data_AF-A0A497JKE3-F1
#
_entry.id   AF-A0A497JKE3-F1
#
_cell.length_a   1.000
_cell.length_b   1.000
_cell.length_c   1.000
_cell.angle_alpha   90.00
_cell.angle_beta   90.00
_cell.angle_gamma   90.00
#
_symmetry.space_group_name_H-M   'P 1'
#
loop_
_entity.id
_entity.type
_entity.pdbx_description
1 polymer ?
#
loop_
_entity_poly.entity_id
_entity_poly.type
_entity_poly.pdbx_seq_one_letter_code
_entity_poly.pdbx_strand_id
1 'polypeptide(L)'
;MPITSNELHELMKRLGFIQRLEHEIEELIRKLSWLRVKIEERNDYNGWLSDWSLSGIQYDTNTDSYGRIYVSVSYDGTSTTVSLYKDSARSVKVAEGSISGTSGTVSLSEVSSSGLSGSVYVDHGLASGESYESVYLVARPDFPLILNWLGIEEEEEWTQEFREFATSLLADLTSAATSMLSSVRSAQREFMTRVWAALAKSTETTVSSQTVDTDDEGHTTVEYEGMAGLLRDRMEDLSESVKGTTIGYSVSSDPDNSGVGKLTVQLAAHCRLVSIELVCTSDTKLSESFSVLGRAEDGTVLSAEMDLTVAHDFKSPYLGIRNMILYRGAASVVGDESDHFSDWYFRGTSSTNTDDGVLYFKYTASTRKLEGFKDSGLADSDKVCEGTWDGGDGSTVTLSEYNNSGLSGTVKVSQVAGADPADTTNLQVTLSDFAEDDRFFVSLDYEDASHFNRYWGWQMSTPLPTSDSPTIDEAWARRPPPPEELD
;
A
#
# COMPACT_ATOMS: atom_id res chain seq x y z
N MET A 1 28.02 -10.03 35.49
CA MET A 1 27.12 -9.00 36.05
C MET A 1 25.94 -8.94 35.12
N PRO A 2 24.74 -9.31 35.58
CA PRO A 2 23.53 -9.15 34.80
C PRO A 2 23.30 -7.66 34.50
N ILE A 3 22.78 -7.37 33.31
CA ILE A 3 22.32 -6.03 32.92
C ILE A 3 21.17 -5.68 33.85
N THR A 4 21.21 -4.50 34.46
CA THR A 4 20.08 -4.07 35.29
C THR A 4 18.90 -3.68 34.39
N SER A 5 17.68 -3.87 34.87
CA SER A 5 16.46 -3.45 34.16
C SER A 5 16.52 -1.97 33.72
N ASN A 6 17.13 -1.10 34.54
CA ASN A 6 17.33 0.32 34.21
C ASN A 6 18.29 0.57 33.04
N GLU A 7 19.39 -0.19 32.93
CA GLU A 7 20.34 -0.06 31.83
C GLU A 7 19.73 -0.53 30.50
N LEU A 8 18.94 -1.62 30.54
CA LEU A 8 18.20 -2.11 29.39
C LEU A 8 17.15 -1.09 28.94
N HIS A 9 16.42 -0.49 29.89
CA HIS A 9 15.42 0.54 29.60
C HIS A 9 16.03 1.77 28.90
N GLU A 10 17.15 2.28 29.40
CA GLU A 10 17.85 3.42 28.81
C GLU A 10 18.43 3.11 27.42
N LEU A 11 18.92 1.90 27.20
CA LEU A 11 19.33 1.45 25.87
C LEU A 11 18.15 1.50 24.89
N MET A 12 17.03 0.91 25.30
CA MET A 12 15.84 0.81 24.45
C MET A 12 15.27 2.18 24.07
N LYS A 13 15.35 3.19 24.96
CA LYS A 13 15.02 4.58 24.61
C LYS A 13 15.90 5.13 23.50
N ARG A 14 17.21 4.98 23.65
CA ARG A 14 18.19 5.51 22.69
C ARG A 14 18.01 4.88 21.31
N LEU A 15 17.70 3.58 21.29
CA LEU A 15 17.41 2.88 20.05
C LEU A 15 16.08 3.30 19.43
N GLY A 16 15.03 3.46 20.22
CA GLY A 16 13.75 3.99 19.73
C GLY A 16 13.90 5.39 19.14
N PHE A 17 14.71 6.27 19.75
CA PHE A 17 15.01 7.59 19.20
C PHE A 17 15.71 7.51 17.84
N ILE A 18 16.74 6.65 17.71
CA ILE A 18 17.48 6.50 16.45
C ILE A 18 16.58 5.93 15.35
N GLN A 19 15.78 4.92 15.66
CA GLN A 19 14.82 4.36 14.69
C GLN A 19 13.73 5.36 14.31
N ARG A 20 13.29 6.19 15.25
CA ARG A 20 12.34 7.24 14.94
C ARG A 20 12.95 8.28 14.01
N LEU A 21 14.20 8.68 14.25
CA LEU A 21 14.91 9.56 13.33
C LEU A 21 15.05 8.91 11.95
N GLU A 22 15.42 7.63 11.87
CA GLU A 22 15.44 6.86 10.62
C GLU A 22 14.08 6.94 9.91
N HIS A 23 13.00 6.65 10.64
CA HIS A 23 11.63 6.68 10.13
C HIS A 23 11.20 8.06 9.63
N GLU A 24 11.44 9.13 10.39
CA GLU A 24 11.10 10.51 10.00
C GLU A 24 11.87 10.95 8.74
N ILE A 25 13.10 10.45 8.55
CA ILE A 25 13.87 10.71 7.33
C ILE A 25 13.33 9.91 6.14
N GLU A 26 12.97 8.63 6.35
CA GLU A 26 12.29 7.83 5.32
C GLU A 26 10.96 8.46 4.91
N GLU A 27 10.20 8.97 5.86
CA GLU A 27 8.96 9.70 5.64
C GLU A 27 9.20 11.02 4.91
N LEU A 28 10.26 11.76 5.23
CA LEU A 28 10.65 12.94 4.47
C LEU A 28 11.02 12.59 3.03
N ILE A 29 11.83 11.55 2.82
CA ILE A 29 12.17 11.06 1.47
C ILE A 29 10.91 10.64 0.72
N ARG A 30 9.98 9.96 1.40
CA ARG A 30 8.68 9.58 0.86
C ARG A 30 7.87 10.82 0.49
N LYS A 31 7.74 11.81 1.36
CA LYS A 31 7.02 13.06 1.07
C LYS A 31 7.64 13.84 -0.09
N LEU A 32 8.96 13.89 -0.15
CA LEU A 32 9.70 14.50 -1.26
C LEU A 32 9.49 13.75 -2.58
N SER A 33 9.36 12.42 -2.54
CA SER A 33 9.02 11.61 -3.73
C SER A 33 7.54 11.62 -4.09
N TRP A 34 6.67 11.89 -3.10
CA TRP A 34 5.22 12.01 -3.21
C TRP A 34 4.72 13.41 -3.57
N LEU A 35 5.61 14.40 -3.70
CA LEU A 35 5.27 15.65 -4.38
C LEU A 35 4.80 15.28 -5.80
N ARG A 36 3.47 15.12 -5.92
CA ARG A 36 2.83 14.33 -6.95
C ARG A 36 3.33 14.80 -8.30
N VAL A 37 3.70 13.88 -9.17
CA VAL A 37 3.86 14.26 -10.57
C VAL A 37 2.44 14.40 -11.13
N LYS A 38 1.95 15.63 -11.21
CA LYS A 38 0.73 15.93 -11.97
C LYS A 38 1.05 15.71 -13.44
N ILE A 39 0.30 14.81 -14.06
CA ILE A 39 0.36 14.60 -15.50
C ILE A 39 -0.60 15.58 -16.15
N GLU A 40 -0.04 16.43 -17.00
CA GLU A 40 -0.81 17.29 -17.88
C GLU A 40 -0.66 16.78 -19.31
N GLU A 41 -1.76 16.43 -19.93
CA GLU A 41 -1.78 16.07 -21.34
C GLU A 41 -1.78 17.33 -22.21
N ARG A 42 -0.98 17.30 -23.29
CA ARG A 42 -0.88 18.38 -24.28
C ARG A 42 -1.05 17.81 -25.67
N ASN A 43 -1.64 18.62 -26.55
CA ASN A 43 -1.86 18.33 -27.97
C ASN A 43 -2.76 17.11 -28.27
N ASP A 44 -3.59 16.68 -27.32
CA ASP A 44 -4.71 15.79 -27.61
C ASP A 44 -5.95 16.61 -27.98
N TYR A 45 -5.96 17.15 -29.21
CA TYR A 45 -7.05 17.99 -29.68
C TYR A 45 -8.37 17.22 -29.88
N ASN A 46 -8.29 15.90 -29.93
CA ASN A 46 -9.45 15.04 -30.18
C ASN A 46 -10.00 14.41 -28.89
N GLY A 47 -9.29 14.51 -27.77
CA GLY A 47 -9.67 13.88 -26.50
C GLY A 47 -9.68 12.36 -26.58
N TRP A 48 -8.73 11.79 -27.32
CA TRP A 48 -8.62 10.34 -27.52
C TRP A 48 -7.98 9.62 -26.34
N LEU A 49 -7.31 10.34 -25.46
CA LEU A 49 -6.60 9.81 -24.31
C LEU A 49 -7.13 10.49 -23.04
N SER A 50 -7.31 9.71 -21.98
CA SER A 50 -7.73 10.20 -20.67
C SER A 50 -7.22 9.30 -19.56
N ASP A 51 -7.45 9.74 -18.32
CA ASP A 51 -7.27 8.91 -17.12
C ASP A 51 -5.85 8.33 -16.97
N TRP A 52 -4.86 9.15 -17.29
CA TRP A 52 -3.45 8.81 -17.11
C TRP A 52 -3.15 8.50 -15.64
N SER A 53 -2.68 7.28 -15.40
CA SER A 53 -2.15 6.84 -14.12
C SER A 53 -0.77 6.29 -14.35
N LEU A 54 0.26 7.13 -14.17
CA LEU A 54 1.65 6.76 -14.40
C LEU A 54 2.41 6.65 -13.07
N SER A 55 3.29 5.66 -13.00
CA SER A 55 4.15 5.39 -11.85
C SER A 55 5.60 5.25 -12.30
N GLY A 56 6.53 5.58 -11.40
CA GLY A 56 7.97 5.47 -11.69
C GLY A 56 8.53 6.55 -12.63
N ILE A 57 7.88 7.72 -12.72
CA ILE A 57 8.39 8.85 -13.51
C ILE A 57 9.73 9.33 -12.94
N GLN A 58 10.74 9.40 -13.80
CA GLN A 58 12.11 9.82 -13.48
C GLN A 58 12.61 10.78 -14.55
N TYR A 59 12.84 12.03 -14.15
CA TYR A 59 13.38 13.08 -15.01
C TYR A 59 14.72 12.65 -15.63
N ASP A 60 14.93 13.03 -16.90
CA ASP A 60 16.11 12.68 -17.69
C ASP A 60 16.40 11.19 -17.84
N THR A 61 15.53 10.31 -17.32
CA THR A 61 15.63 8.86 -17.45
C THR A 61 14.55 8.36 -18.37
N ASN A 62 13.28 8.53 -17.97
CA ASN A 62 12.11 8.15 -18.76
C ASN A 62 11.26 9.32 -19.25
N THR A 63 11.71 10.56 -19.00
CA THR A 63 11.23 11.79 -19.62
C THR A 63 12.39 12.52 -20.32
N ASP A 64 12.09 13.50 -21.18
CA ASP A 64 13.11 14.49 -21.57
C ASP A 64 13.49 15.40 -20.39
N SER A 65 14.44 16.31 -20.64
CA SER A 65 14.93 17.28 -19.65
C SER A 65 13.89 18.29 -19.17
N TYR A 66 12.74 18.37 -19.86
CA TYR A 66 11.62 19.23 -19.48
C TYR A 66 10.50 18.45 -18.78
N GLY A 67 10.69 17.16 -18.50
CA GLY A 67 9.66 16.30 -17.93
C GLY A 67 8.60 15.86 -18.94
N ARG A 68 8.88 15.91 -20.25
CA ARG A 68 7.91 15.49 -21.26
C ARG A 68 8.06 14.00 -21.55
N ILE A 69 6.92 13.36 -21.77
CA ILE A 69 6.80 11.98 -22.26
C ILE A 69 6.02 12.05 -23.55
N TYR A 70 6.62 11.64 -24.65
CA TYR A 70 6.01 11.72 -25.98
C TYR A 70 5.18 10.47 -26.22
N VAL A 71 3.93 10.65 -26.61
CA VAL A 71 2.99 9.55 -26.82
C VAL A 71 2.90 9.24 -28.31
N SER A 72 2.78 7.96 -28.64
CA SER A 72 2.34 7.49 -29.96
C SER A 72 1.21 6.48 -29.76
N VAL A 73 0.13 6.65 -30.52
CA VAL A 73 -1.00 5.72 -30.57
C VAL A 73 -1.09 5.17 -31.99
N SER A 74 -1.11 3.85 -32.16
CA SER A 74 -1.27 3.22 -33.47
C SER A 74 -2.34 2.15 -33.45
N TYR A 75 -3.05 1.98 -34.56
CA TYR A 75 -4.06 0.94 -34.74
C TYR A 75 -3.77 0.10 -35.97
N ASP A 76 -3.54 -1.19 -35.79
CA ASP A 76 -3.20 -2.10 -36.89
C ASP A 76 -4.42 -2.70 -37.61
N GLY A 77 -5.64 -2.35 -37.17
CA GLY A 77 -6.89 -2.94 -37.65
C GLY A 77 -7.50 -3.98 -36.71
N THR A 78 -6.76 -4.40 -35.68
CA THR A 78 -7.22 -5.36 -34.66
C THR A 78 -6.94 -4.85 -33.24
N SER A 79 -5.81 -4.19 -33.03
CA SER A 79 -5.34 -3.74 -31.73
C SER A 79 -4.80 -2.32 -31.76
N THR A 80 -5.03 -1.60 -30.66
CA THR A 80 -4.50 -0.28 -30.42
C THR A 80 -3.32 -0.37 -29.48
N THR A 81 -2.19 0.17 -29.91
CA THR A 81 -0.94 0.21 -29.13
C THR A 81 -0.65 1.64 -28.72
N VAL A 82 -0.40 1.85 -27.43
CA VAL A 82 0.12 3.11 -26.90
C VAL A 82 1.59 2.91 -26.53
N SER A 83 2.46 3.72 -27.09
CA SER A 83 3.89 3.74 -26.78
C SER A 83 4.27 5.10 -26.20
N LEU A 84 5.04 5.08 -25.11
CA LEU A 84 5.61 6.25 -24.46
C LEU A 84 7.10 6.35 -24.79
N TYR A 85 7.55 7.55 -25.10
CA TYR A 85 8.93 7.84 -25.51
C TYR A 85 9.53 8.96 -24.68
N LYS A 86 10.83 8.86 -24.43
CA LYS A 86 11.61 9.89 -23.73
C LYS A 86 11.78 11.15 -24.57
N ASP A 87 11.97 11.01 -25.88
CA ASP A 87 12.36 12.10 -26.78
C ASP A 87 11.33 12.38 -27.88
N SER A 88 11.34 13.60 -28.41
CA SER A 88 10.40 14.06 -29.44
C SER A 88 10.59 13.38 -30.80
N ALA A 89 11.75 12.79 -31.06
CA ALA A 89 11.99 11.96 -32.25
C ALA A 89 11.47 10.53 -32.06
N ARG A 90 10.94 10.18 -30.88
CA ARG A 90 10.42 8.86 -30.53
C ARG A 90 11.45 7.74 -30.75
N SER A 91 12.71 8.03 -30.45
CA SER A 91 13.80 7.08 -30.65
C SER A 91 14.04 6.18 -29.43
N VAL A 92 13.70 6.64 -28.23
CA VAL A 92 13.88 5.92 -26.96
C VAL A 92 12.52 5.64 -26.34
N LYS A 93 12.01 4.42 -26.54
CA LYS A 93 10.75 3.96 -25.94
C LYS A 93 10.96 3.60 -24.48
N VAL A 94 10.07 4.07 -23.62
CA VAL A 94 10.16 3.91 -22.15
C VAL A 94 9.03 3.09 -21.57
N ALA A 95 7.86 3.05 -22.20
CA ALA A 95 6.77 2.15 -21.81
C ALA A 95 5.87 1.84 -23.03
N GLU A 96 5.15 0.72 -22.97
CA GLU A 96 4.21 0.32 -24.02
C GLU A 96 3.08 -0.53 -23.44
N GLY A 97 1.91 -0.44 -24.05
CA GLY A 97 0.79 -1.34 -23.83
C GLY A 97 -0.10 -1.41 -25.05
N SER A 98 -0.94 -2.44 -25.12
CA SER A 98 -1.95 -2.56 -26.18
C SER A 98 -3.27 -3.12 -25.67
N ILE A 99 -4.34 -2.83 -26.41
CA ILE A 99 -5.69 -3.35 -26.20
C ILE A 99 -6.25 -3.87 -27.52
N SER A 100 -7.16 -4.83 -27.46
CA SER A 100 -7.96 -5.25 -28.62
C SER A 100 -9.07 -4.22 -28.90
N GLY A 101 -9.28 -3.88 -30.16
CA GLY A 101 -10.25 -2.86 -30.57
C GLY A 101 -9.68 -1.45 -30.50
N THR A 102 -10.55 -0.44 -30.56
CA THR A 102 -10.18 0.98 -30.66
C THR A 102 -10.46 1.79 -29.39
N SER A 103 -11.01 1.17 -28.34
CA SER A 103 -11.25 1.85 -27.07
C SER A 103 -11.11 0.92 -25.87
N GLY A 104 -10.71 1.49 -24.74
CA GLY A 104 -10.47 0.78 -23.49
C GLY A 104 -9.22 1.26 -22.75
N THR A 105 -9.01 0.72 -21.55
CA THR A 105 -7.83 1.01 -20.74
C THR A 105 -6.64 0.19 -21.20
N VAL A 106 -5.57 0.86 -21.63
CA VAL A 106 -4.29 0.28 -21.98
C VAL A 106 -3.41 0.23 -20.74
N SER A 107 -3.06 -0.99 -20.29
CA SER A 107 -2.04 -1.20 -19.27
C SER A 107 -0.64 -1.09 -19.88
N LEU A 108 0.16 -0.15 -19.38
CA LEU A 108 1.50 0.18 -19.85
C LEU A 108 2.55 -0.53 -19.00
N SER A 109 3.39 -1.33 -19.64
CA SER A 109 4.55 -1.97 -19.04
C SER A 109 5.83 -1.21 -19.40
N GLU A 110 6.80 -1.23 -18.50
CA GLU A 110 8.10 -0.60 -18.76
C GLU A 110 8.81 -1.24 -19.96
N VAL A 111 9.57 -0.42 -20.69
CA VAL A 111 10.44 -0.86 -21.78
C VAL A 111 11.86 -0.41 -21.45
N SER A 112 12.84 -1.27 -21.72
CA SER A 112 14.27 -0.98 -21.56
C SER A 112 14.66 -0.57 -20.13
N SER A 113 14.03 -1.16 -19.11
CA SER A 113 14.30 -0.89 -17.68
C SER A 113 14.17 0.59 -17.33
N SER A 114 13.21 1.28 -17.94
CA SER A 114 12.96 2.71 -17.71
C SER A 114 12.36 2.99 -16.32
N GLY A 115 11.81 1.98 -15.65
CA GLY A 115 11.03 2.13 -14.41
C GLY A 115 9.62 2.68 -14.61
N LEU A 116 9.22 3.09 -15.83
CA LEU A 116 7.94 3.73 -16.10
C LEU A 116 6.85 2.69 -16.41
N SER A 117 5.76 2.68 -15.65
CA SER A 117 4.60 1.82 -15.89
C SER A 117 3.30 2.53 -15.51
N GLY A 118 2.15 2.01 -15.92
CA GLY A 118 0.88 2.66 -15.60
C GLY A 118 -0.29 2.22 -16.47
N SER A 119 -1.25 3.12 -16.65
CA SER A 119 -2.38 2.93 -17.55
C SER A 119 -2.85 4.25 -18.18
N VAL A 120 -3.56 4.12 -19.29
CA VAL A 120 -4.26 5.22 -19.97
C VAL A 120 -5.57 4.69 -20.55
N TYR A 121 -6.64 5.45 -20.46
CA TYR A 121 -7.85 5.15 -21.22
C TYR A 121 -7.73 5.71 -22.63
N VAL A 122 -8.04 4.89 -23.61
CA VAL A 122 -8.05 5.28 -25.02
C VAL A 122 -9.49 5.23 -25.52
N ASP A 123 -9.92 6.30 -26.17
CA ASP A 123 -11.19 6.39 -26.89
C ASP A 123 -10.94 6.99 -28.28
N HIS A 124 -10.31 6.22 -29.15
CA HIS A 124 -9.84 6.73 -30.44
C HIS A 124 -10.59 6.09 -31.62
N GLY A 125 -10.68 6.83 -32.72
CA GLY A 125 -11.34 6.41 -33.96
C GLY A 125 -10.37 6.28 -35.14
N LEU A 126 -9.11 5.92 -34.89
CA LEU A 126 -8.10 5.82 -35.97
C LEU A 126 -8.51 4.75 -36.99
N ALA A 127 -8.31 5.03 -38.28
CA ALA A 127 -8.46 4.01 -39.30
C ALA A 127 -7.29 3.00 -39.21
N SER A 128 -7.51 1.78 -39.73
CA SER A 128 -6.47 0.75 -39.77
C SER A 128 -5.23 1.28 -40.51
N GLY A 129 -4.07 1.19 -39.85
CA GLY A 129 -2.78 1.65 -40.35
C GLY A 129 -2.43 3.11 -40.05
N GLU A 130 -3.29 3.85 -39.35
CA GLU A 130 -2.98 5.21 -38.91
C GLU A 130 -2.22 5.23 -37.57
N SER A 131 -1.36 6.23 -37.40
CA SER A 131 -0.72 6.56 -36.13
C SER A 131 -0.97 8.01 -35.76
N TYR A 132 -1.06 8.26 -34.45
CA TYR A 132 -1.23 9.57 -33.86
C TYR A 132 -0.05 9.90 -32.96
N GLU A 133 0.63 10.99 -33.30
CA GLU A 133 1.97 11.30 -32.85
C GLU A 133 2.13 12.79 -32.48
N SER A 134 1.04 13.47 -32.14
CA SER A 134 1.12 14.87 -31.67
C SER A 134 1.08 15.03 -30.17
N VAL A 135 0.60 14.01 -29.43
CA VAL A 135 0.41 14.07 -27.98
C VAL A 135 1.73 13.93 -27.24
N TYR A 136 1.88 14.73 -26.19
CA TYR A 136 2.88 14.51 -25.17
C TYR A 136 2.29 14.83 -23.81
N LEU A 137 2.79 14.15 -22.79
CA LEU A 137 2.49 14.40 -21.40
C LEU A 137 3.57 15.30 -20.82
N VAL A 138 3.17 16.20 -19.95
CA VAL A 138 4.09 16.95 -19.12
C VAL A 138 3.94 16.40 -17.71
N ALA A 139 4.93 15.62 -17.29
CA ALA A 139 5.15 15.38 -15.87
C ALA A 139 5.53 16.72 -15.25
N ARG A 140 4.62 17.28 -14.45
CA ARG A 140 4.91 18.41 -13.58
C ARG A 140 5.06 17.84 -12.18
N PRO A 141 6.15 18.09 -11.44
CA PRO A 141 6.03 17.97 -9.99
C PRO A 141 4.92 18.95 -9.59
N ASP A 142 4.13 18.66 -8.57
CA ASP A 142 2.98 19.48 -8.14
C ASP A 142 3.41 20.82 -7.49
N PHE A 143 4.36 21.49 -8.13
CA PHE A 143 4.78 22.85 -7.91
C PHE A 143 3.67 23.87 -8.13
N PRO A 144 2.65 23.71 -8.99
CA PRO A 144 1.55 24.65 -9.06
C PRO A 144 0.83 24.84 -7.72
N LEU A 145 0.75 23.81 -6.87
CA LEU A 145 0.24 23.93 -5.49
C LEU A 145 1.18 24.76 -4.61
N ILE A 146 2.50 24.56 -4.72
CA ILE A 146 3.51 25.34 -4.00
C ILE A 146 3.57 26.80 -4.50
N LEU A 147 3.51 27.02 -5.81
CA LEU A 147 3.50 28.32 -6.47
C LEU A 147 2.23 29.10 -6.18
N ASN A 148 1.06 28.43 -6.18
CA ASN A 148 -0.22 29.02 -5.79
C ASN A 148 -0.22 29.34 -4.28
N TRP A 149 0.38 28.48 -3.44
CA TRP A 149 0.61 28.79 -2.02
C TRP A 149 1.55 29.99 -1.82
N LEU A 150 2.52 30.16 -2.71
CA LEU A 150 3.43 31.32 -2.75
C LEU A 150 2.85 32.53 -3.51
N GLY A 151 1.65 32.44 -4.08
CA GLY A 151 0.98 33.52 -4.81
C GLY A 151 1.68 33.95 -6.11
N ILE A 152 2.43 33.05 -6.75
CA ILE A 152 3.14 33.33 -8.00
C ILE A 152 2.23 32.94 -9.18
N GLU A 153 1.72 33.95 -9.90
CA GLU A 153 0.97 33.75 -11.14
C GLU A 153 1.91 33.23 -12.26
N GLU A 154 1.45 32.29 -13.08
CA GLU A 154 2.23 31.71 -14.20
C GLU A 154 2.50 32.77 -15.28
N GLU A 155 3.58 33.55 -15.14
CA GLU A 155 4.20 34.24 -16.28
C GLU A 155 5.19 33.29 -16.98
N GLU A 156 5.02 33.07 -18.29
CA GLU A 156 5.70 32.03 -19.08
C GLU A 156 7.24 32.05 -18.98
N GLU A 157 7.87 33.23 -18.88
CA GLU A 157 9.34 33.36 -18.86
C GLU A 157 9.98 32.93 -17.52
N TRP A 158 9.40 33.31 -16.38
CA TRP A 158 9.96 32.98 -15.06
C TRP A 158 9.63 31.56 -14.61
N THR A 159 8.59 30.97 -15.19
CA THR A 159 8.10 29.64 -14.82
C THR A 159 9.12 28.54 -15.13
N GLN A 160 9.94 28.69 -16.17
CA GLN A 160 10.98 27.71 -16.50
C GLN A 160 12.18 27.78 -15.54
N GLU A 161 12.76 28.96 -15.33
CA GLU A 161 13.91 29.13 -14.43
C GLU A 161 13.57 28.73 -12.99
N PHE A 162 12.39 29.14 -12.51
CA PHE A 162 11.92 28.72 -11.19
C PHE A 162 11.72 27.21 -11.11
N ARG A 163 11.22 26.57 -12.17
CA ARG A 163 11.06 25.11 -12.23
C ARG A 163 12.40 24.39 -12.17
N GLU A 164 13.39 24.83 -12.95
CA GLU A 164 14.74 24.26 -12.92
C GLU A 164 15.36 24.41 -11.52
N PHE A 165 15.23 25.59 -10.91
CA PHE A 165 15.66 25.83 -9.54
C PHE A 165 14.96 24.88 -8.56
N ALA A 166 13.64 24.75 -8.64
CA ALA A 166 12.88 24.00 -7.66
C ALA A 166 13.04 22.48 -7.82
N THR A 167 13.17 21.98 -9.06
CA THR A 167 13.59 20.59 -9.34
C THR A 167 14.98 20.32 -8.79
N SER A 168 15.95 21.24 -9.01
CA SER A 168 17.29 21.12 -8.43
C SER A 168 17.23 21.10 -6.89
N LEU A 169 16.45 21.99 -6.29
CA LEU A 169 16.28 22.04 -4.83
C LEU A 169 15.67 20.74 -4.29
N LEU A 170 14.67 20.16 -4.94
CA LEU A 170 14.09 18.88 -4.53
C LEU A 170 15.09 17.72 -4.68
N ALA A 171 15.87 17.70 -5.75
CA ALA A 171 16.93 16.71 -5.94
C ALA A 171 17.99 16.83 -4.82
N ASP A 172 18.41 18.05 -4.50
CA ASP A 172 19.36 18.34 -3.42
C ASP A 172 18.80 17.94 -2.05
N LEU A 173 17.54 18.28 -1.75
CA LEU A 173 16.85 17.89 -0.51
C LEU A 173 16.73 16.37 -0.38
N THR A 174 16.38 15.68 -1.47
CA THR A 174 16.25 14.22 -1.50
C THR A 174 17.62 13.55 -1.30
N SER A 175 18.67 14.06 -1.95
CA SER A 175 20.04 13.59 -1.81
C SER A 175 20.56 13.81 -0.37
N ALA A 176 20.29 14.98 0.20
CA ALA A 176 20.63 15.30 1.58
C ALA A 176 19.89 14.39 2.58
N ALA A 177 18.59 14.17 2.40
CA ALA A 177 17.80 13.28 3.24
C ALA A 177 18.29 11.82 3.14
N THR A 178 18.62 11.34 1.94
CA THR A 178 19.17 9.99 1.72
C THR A 178 20.55 9.83 2.38
N SER A 179 21.41 10.84 2.27
CA SER A 179 22.72 10.86 2.92
C SER A 179 22.59 10.88 4.44
N MET A 180 21.61 11.64 4.96
CA MET A 180 21.28 11.67 6.38
C MET A 180 20.77 10.30 6.86
N LEU A 181 19.89 9.64 6.11
CA LEU A 181 19.40 8.29 6.41
C LEU A 181 20.55 7.28 6.50
N SER A 182 21.45 7.30 5.51
CA SER A 182 22.65 6.45 5.50
C SER A 182 23.55 6.70 6.71
N SER A 183 23.74 7.97 7.07
CA SER A 183 24.51 8.37 8.25
C SER A 183 23.85 7.90 9.55
N VAL A 184 22.52 8.02 9.67
CA VAL A 184 21.75 7.54 10.83
C VAL A 184 21.85 6.03 10.95
N ARG A 185 21.65 5.27 9.87
CA ARG A 185 21.81 3.80 9.86
C ARG A 185 23.23 3.36 10.22
N SER A 186 24.23 4.09 9.74
CA SER A 186 25.64 3.83 10.09
C SER A 186 25.89 4.09 11.57
N ALA A 187 25.46 5.25 12.09
CA ALA A 187 25.58 5.61 13.50
C ALA A 187 24.80 4.64 14.41
N GLN A 188 23.62 4.20 13.99
CA GLN A 188 22.82 3.18 14.66
C GLN A 188 23.58 1.87 14.75
N ARG A 189 24.18 1.42 13.64
CA ARG A 189 24.98 0.20 13.60
C ARG A 189 26.18 0.31 14.53
N GLU A 190 26.91 1.42 14.51
CA GLU A 190 28.05 1.65 15.38
C GLU A 190 27.65 1.75 16.87
N PHE A 191 26.56 2.45 17.16
CA PHE A 191 26.00 2.55 18.51
C PHE A 191 25.58 1.17 19.02
N MET A 192 24.83 0.42 18.22
CA MET A 192 24.44 -0.95 18.51
C MET A 192 25.68 -1.79 18.76
N THR A 193 26.66 -1.80 17.87
CA THR A 193 27.92 -2.54 18.07
C THR A 193 28.57 -2.21 19.40
N ARG A 194 28.73 -0.92 19.73
CA ARG A 194 29.39 -0.50 20.97
C ARG A 194 28.61 -0.90 22.22
N VAL A 195 27.30 -0.66 22.22
CA VAL A 195 26.47 -0.98 23.39
C VAL A 195 26.33 -2.48 23.55
N TRP A 196 26.11 -3.23 22.47
CA TRP A 196 26.07 -4.69 22.52
C TRP A 196 27.40 -5.29 22.95
N ALA A 197 28.55 -4.82 22.45
CA ALA A 197 29.85 -5.28 22.92
C ALA A 197 30.02 -5.02 24.43
N ALA A 198 29.58 -3.86 24.93
CA ALA A 198 29.62 -3.54 26.35
C ALA A 198 28.69 -4.44 27.19
N LEU A 199 27.45 -4.65 26.76
CA LEU A 199 26.44 -5.48 27.44
C LEU A 199 26.79 -6.98 27.40
N ALA A 200 27.25 -7.45 26.24
CA ALA A 200 27.77 -8.79 26.04
C ALA A 200 29.11 -8.99 26.76
N LYS A 201 29.77 -7.93 27.23
CA LYS A 201 31.19 -7.97 27.65
C LYS A 201 32.06 -8.68 26.62
N SER A 202 31.72 -8.46 25.35
CA SER A 202 32.29 -9.14 24.22
C SER A 202 33.35 -8.27 23.56
N THR A 203 34.38 -8.89 23.02
CA THR A 203 35.37 -8.23 22.16
C THR A 203 34.96 -8.26 20.69
N GLU A 204 33.82 -8.87 20.36
CA GLU A 204 33.30 -8.93 19.01
C GLU A 204 33.01 -7.52 18.47
N THR A 205 33.38 -7.30 17.21
CA THR A 205 33.22 -6.00 16.53
C THR A 205 32.13 -6.04 15.45
N THR A 206 31.56 -7.21 15.18
CA THR A 206 30.53 -7.46 14.17
C THR A 206 29.17 -7.70 14.83
N VAL A 207 28.13 -6.96 14.40
CA VAL A 207 26.75 -7.06 14.94
C VAL A 207 26.20 -8.47 14.79
N SER A 208 26.37 -9.05 13.60
CA SER A 208 25.93 -10.40 13.25
C SER A 208 26.65 -10.81 11.97
N SER A 209 27.23 -12.00 11.95
CA SER A 209 27.41 -12.78 10.71
C SER A 209 26.49 -13.98 10.77
N GLN A 210 25.89 -14.36 9.65
CA GLN A 210 25.06 -15.55 9.56
C GLN A 210 25.77 -16.52 8.64
N THR A 211 26.09 -17.70 9.17
CA THR A 211 26.60 -18.81 8.39
C THR A 211 25.46 -19.81 8.25
N VAL A 212 25.03 -20.05 7.02
CA VAL A 212 23.99 -21.03 6.71
C VAL A 212 24.70 -22.28 6.22
N ASP A 213 24.65 -23.35 7.00
CA ASP A 213 25.12 -24.66 6.60
C ASP A 213 23.92 -25.53 6.25
N THR A 214 23.98 -26.29 5.16
CA THR A 214 22.92 -27.24 4.80
C THR A 214 23.56 -28.59 4.61
N ASP A 215 23.17 -29.55 5.43
CA ASP A 215 23.71 -30.90 5.37
C ASP A 215 23.20 -31.66 4.13
N ASP A 216 23.81 -32.83 3.88
CA ASP A 216 23.46 -33.70 2.75
C ASP A 216 22.01 -34.26 2.85
N GLU A 217 21.35 -34.13 4.00
CA GLU A 217 19.96 -34.52 4.24
C GLU A 217 18.96 -33.36 4.04
N GLY A 218 19.46 -32.16 3.75
CA GLY A 218 18.66 -30.96 3.52
C GLY A 218 18.28 -30.21 4.81
N HIS A 219 18.89 -30.55 5.96
CA HIS A 219 18.72 -29.77 7.17
C HIS A 219 19.57 -28.51 7.09
N THR A 220 18.93 -27.36 7.23
CA THR A 220 19.61 -26.06 7.30
C THR A 220 19.90 -25.69 8.74
N THR A 221 21.19 -25.62 9.10
CA THR A 221 21.65 -25.07 10.37
C THR A 221 22.07 -23.63 10.16
N VAL A 222 21.52 -22.72 10.98
CA VAL A 222 21.90 -21.31 10.95
C VAL A 222 22.75 -21.01 12.18
N GLU A 223 24.04 -20.77 11.95
CA GLU A 223 24.94 -20.26 12.96
C GLU A 223 24.97 -18.73 12.89
N TYR A 224 24.71 -18.11 14.03
CA TYR A 224 24.91 -16.68 14.20
C TYR A 224 26.27 -16.49 14.87
N GLU A 225 27.14 -15.73 14.23
CA GLU A 225 28.44 -15.32 14.74
C GLU A 225 28.43 -13.83 15.13
N GLY A 226 29.45 -13.39 15.86
CA GLY A 226 29.52 -12.03 16.39
C GLY A 226 28.59 -11.82 17.59
N MET A 227 28.11 -10.59 17.77
CA MET A 227 27.29 -10.26 18.95
C MET A 227 25.92 -10.96 18.96
N ALA A 228 25.30 -11.19 17.80
CA ALA A 228 24.03 -11.92 17.70
C ALA A 228 24.14 -13.38 18.15
N GLY A 229 25.24 -14.07 17.80
CA GLY A 229 25.55 -15.41 18.29
C GLY A 229 25.68 -15.47 19.80
N LEU A 230 26.50 -14.58 20.36
CA LEU A 230 26.70 -14.49 21.81
C LEU A 230 25.41 -14.16 22.58
N LEU A 231 24.51 -13.38 21.99
CA LEU A 231 23.21 -13.09 22.58
C LEU A 231 22.31 -14.33 22.56
N ARG A 232 22.24 -15.03 21.41
CA ARG A 232 21.50 -16.28 21.28
C ARG A 232 21.98 -17.30 22.32
N ASP A 233 23.29 -17.53 22.40
CA ASP A 233 23.88 -18.48 23.33
C ASP A 233 23.58 -18.09 24.80
N ARG A 234 23.60 -16.79 25.13
CA ARG A 234 23.17 -16.31 26.46
C ARG A 234 21.69 -16.48 26.72
N MET A 235 20.83 -16.27 25.73
CA MET A 235 19.39 -16.47 25.87
C MET A 235 19.05 -17.95 26.03
N GLU A 236 19.74 -18.82 25.30
CA GLU A 236 19.68 -20.28 25.47
C GLU A 236 20.12 -20.69 26.88
N ASP A 237 21.24 -20.15 27.37
CA ASP A 237 21.74 -20.38 28.73
C ASP A 237 20.77 -19.91 29.82
N LEU A 238 20.04 -18.81 29.57
CA LEU A 238 19.07 -18.25 30.51
C LEU A 238 17.70 -18.93 30.47
N SER A 239 17.45 -19.85 29.51
CA SER A 239 16.11 -20.40 29.23
C SER A 239 15.05 -19.31 28.97
N GLU A 240 15.49 -18.09 28.66
CA GLU A 240 14.63 -16.95 28.37
C GLU A 240 14.44 -16.87 26.86
N SER A 241 13.31 -17.39 26.36
CA SER A 241 12.93 -17.14 24.98
C SER A 241 12.34 -15.73 24.88
N VAL A 242 12.94 -14.88 24.05
CA VAL A 242 12.24 -13.69 23.54
C VAL A 242 11.13 -14.24 22.64
N LYS A 243 9.92 -14.34 23.19
CA LYS A 243 8.76 -14.70 22.38
C LYS A 243 8.56 -13.59 21.37
N GLY A 244 8.55 -13.95 20.09
CA GLY A 244 8.11 -13.04 19.05
C GLY A 244 6.72 -12.55 19.42
N THR A 245 6.54 -11.24 19.56
CA THR A 245 5.23 -10.68 19.83
C THR A 245 4.35 -10.85 18.60
N THR A 246 3.28 -11.63 18.74
CA THR A 246 2.17 -11.57 17.82
C THR A 246 1.26 -10.44 18.28
N ILE A 247 1.09 -9.42 17.45
CA ILE A 247 0.08 -8.38 17.70
C ILE A 247 -1.26 -8.98 17.33
N GLY A 248 -2.09 -9.25 18.32
CA GLY A 248 -3.48 -9.61 18.11
C GLY A 248 -4.26 -8.38 17.63
N TYR A 249 -5.23 -8.58 16.77
CA TYR A 249 -6.18 -7.53 16.45
C TYR A 249 -7.56 -8.13 16.17
N SER A 250 -8.58 -7.34 16.45
CA SER A 250 -9.96 -7.63 16.06
C SER A 250 -10.51 -6.48 15.22
N VAL A 251 -11.26 -6.85 14.19
CA VAL A 251 -11.98 -5.90 13.34
C VAL A 251 -13.46 -5.98 13.68
N SER A 252 -14.11 -4.83 13.82
CA SER A 252 -15.57 -4.72 13.92
C SER A 252 -16.08 -3.58 13.05
N SER A 253 -17.31 -3.70 12.55
CA SER A 253 -18.05 -2.62 11.90
C SER A 253 -19.07 -2.03 12.88
N ASP A 254 -19.42 -0.76 12.68
CA ASP A 254 -20.57 -0.18 13.36
C ASP A 254 -21.86 -0.91 12.88
N PRO A 255 -22.74 -1.36 13.79
CA PRO A 255 -24.00 -1.99 13.40
C PRO A 255 -24.94 -1.07 12.62
N ASP A 256 -24.75 0.25 12.70
CA ASP A 256 -25.56 1.24 11.99
C ASP A 256 -25.01 1.54 10.57
N ASN A 257 -23.93 0.88 10.16
CA ASN A 257 -23.39 1.05 8.81
C ASN A 257 -24.45 0.71 7.74
N SER A 258 -24.54 1.59 6.75
CA SER A 258 -25.33 1.34 5.54
C SER A 258 -24.62 0.31 4.65
N GLY A 259 -23.29 0.40 4.59
CA GLY A 259 -22.45 -0.47 3.77
C GLY A 259 -21.98 -1.75 4.47
N VAL A 260 -21.99 -2.86 3.73
CA VAL A 260 -21.38 -4.13 4.13
C VAL A 260 -19.95 -4.19 3.62
N GLY A 261 -19.00 -4.48 4.51
CA GLY A 261 -17.58 -4.58 4.15
C GLY A 261 -16.79 -5.53 5.02
N LYS A 262 -15.58 -5.86 4.57
CA LYS A 262 -14.60 -6.62 5.35
C LYS A 262 -13.28 -5.88 5.34
N LEU A 263 -12.77 -5.54 6.51
CA LEU A 263 -11.46 -4.91 6.64
C LEU A 263 -10.41 -5.98 6.91
N THR A 264 -9.32 -5.99 6.15
CA THR A 264 -8.11 -6.76 6.47
C THR A 264 -7.00 -5.81 6.86
N VAL A 265 -6.19 -6.19 7.84
CA VAL A 265 -5.14 -5.34 8.39
C VAL A 265 -3.86 -6.15 8.55
N GLN A 266 -2.76 -5.56 8.11
CA GLN A 266 -1.40 -6.03 8.36
C GLN A 266 -0.66 -4.92 9.09
N LEU A 267 -0.30 -5.19 10.33
CA LEU A 267 0.37 -4.23 11.20
C LEU A 267 1.88 -4.42 11.13
N ALA A 268 2.62 -3.33 11.32
CA ALA A 268 4.04 -3.40 11.57
C ALA A 268 4.30 -3.91 12.99
N ALA A 269 5.43 -4.58 13.19
CA ALA A 269 5.87 -5.03 14.52
C ALA A 269 6.02 -3.87 15.52
N HIS A 270 6.13 -2.63 15.04
CA HIS A 270 6.22 -1.40 15.83
C HIS A 270 4.91 -0.60 15.86
N CYS A 271 3.77 -1.21 15.49
CA CYS A 271 2.48 -0.52 15.52
C CYS A 271 2.18 -0.01 16.93
N ARG A 272 1.68 1.23 17.03
CA ARG A 272 1.30 1.81 18.33
C ARG A 272 0.09 1.06 18.87
N LEU A 273 -0.03 0.95 20.19
CA LEU A 273 -1.25 0.48 20.82
C LEU A 273 -2.32 1.58 20.70
N VAL A 274 -2.98 1.59 19.55
CA VAL A 274 -4.05 2.54 19.24
C VAL A 274 -5.27 1.75 18.76
N SER A 275 -6.46 2.20 19.17
CA SER A 275 -7.68 1.81 18.48
C SER A 275 -7.72 2.57 17.16
N ILE A 276 -7.77 1.86 16.03
CA ILE A 276 -7.90 2.48 14.71
C ILE A 276 -9.39 2.59 14.39
N GLU A 277 -9.86 3.79 14.08
CA GLU A 277 -11.20 4.10 13.64
C GLU A 277 -11.13 4.57 12.18
N LEU A 278 -11.94 3.96 11.33
CA LEU A 278 -12.14 4.39 9.95
C LEU A 278 -13.54 5.00 9.88
N VAL A 279 -13.67 6.19 9.28
CA VAL A 279 -14.96 6.85 9.08
C VAL A 279 -15.09 7.25 7.62
N CYS A 280 -16.16 6.83 6.96
CA CYS A 280 -16.45 7.18 5.57
C CYS A 280 -16.65 8.70 5.45
N THR A 281 -15.83 9.34 4.61
CA THR A 281 -15.85 10.79 4.34
C THR A 281 -16.37 11.14 2.95
N SER A 282 -16.58 10.14 2.09
CA SER A 282 -17.14 10.31 0.75
C SER A 282 -17.92 9.07 0.37
N ASP A 283 -19.20 9.24 0.05
CA ASP A 283 -20.13 8.21 -0.42
C ASP A 283 -20.13 8.05 -1.95
N THR A 284 -19.08 8.55 -2.63
CA THR A 284 -19.00 8.46 -4.09
C THR A 284 -18.90 7.00 -4.50
N LYS A 285 -20.00 6.48 -5.06
CA LYS A 285 -20.17 5.08 -5.46
C LYS A 285 -18.93 4.52 -6.18
N LEU A 286 -18.48 3.35 -5.72
CA LEU A 286 -17.29 2.61 -6.20
C LEU A 286 -15.93 3.32 -5.94
N SER A 287 -15.90 4.46 -5.27
CA SER A 287 -14.69 5.24 -4.96
C SER A 287 -14.74 5.88 -3.57
N GLU A 288 -15.53 5.31 -2.66
CA GLU A 288 -15.70 5.79 -1.30
C GLU A 288 -14.36 5.86 -0.57
N SER A 289 -14.22 6.90 0.23
CA SER A 289 -12.99 7.20 0.96
C SER A 289 -13.28 7.28 2.45
N PHE A 290 -12.33 6.81 3.25
CA PHE A 290 -12.42 6.70 4.70
C PHE A 290 -11.26 7.44 5.34
N SER A 291 -11.57 8.40 6.21
CA SER A 291 -10.56 8.95 7.13
C SER A 291 -10.12 7.86 8.11
N VAL A 292 -8.82 7.79 8.40
CA VAL A 292 -8.25 6.78 9.29
C VAL A 292 -7.60 7.46 10.50
N LEU A 293 -8.13 7.18 11.68
CA LEU A 293 -7.71 7.79 12.95
C LEU A 293 -7.21 6.72 13.92
N GLY A 294 -6.03 6.88 14.50
CA GLY A 294 -5.58 6.10 15.65
C GLY A 294 -5.85 6.84 16.96
N ARG A 295 -6.49 6.20 17.93
CA ARG A 295 -6.70 6.73 19.29
C ARG A 295 -5.81 5.98 20.27
N ALA A 296 -4.85 6.67 20.88
CA ALA A 296 -4.01 6.12 21.94
C ALA A 296 -4.78 6.01 23.26
N GLU A 297 -4.26 5.20 24.19
CA GLU A 297 -4.84 5.02 25.54
C GLU A 297 -4.97 6.34 26.32
N ASP A 298 -4.07 7.30 26.08
CA ASP A 298 -4.10 8.62 26.71
C ASP A 298 -5.11 9.59 26.07
N GLY A 299 -5.88 9.12 25.09
CA GLY A 299 -6.87 9.90 24.35
C GLY A 299 -6.30 10.71 23.19
N THR A 300 -4.98 10.67 22.95
CA THR A 300 -4.36 11.35 21.80
C THR A 300 -4.89 10.76 20.50
N VAL A 301 -5.32 11.65 19.60
CA VAL A 301 -5.80 11.27 18.26
C VAL A 301 -4.70 11.51 17.24
N LEU A 302 -4.42 10.47 16.44
CA LEU A 302 -3.43 10.44 15.38
C LEU A 302 -4.18 10.28 14.06
N SER A 303 -4.17 11.30 13.21
CA SER A 303 -4.74 11.16 11.87
C SER A 303 -3.72 10.52 10.92
N ALA A 304 -4.17 9.60 10.07
CA ALA A 304 -3.40 9.24 8.90
C ALA A 304 -3.25 10.45 7.96
N GLU A 305 -2.23 10.40 7.11
CA GLU A 305 -1.93 11.48 6.15
C GLU A 305 -2.82 11.43 4.91
N MET A 306 -3.45 10.30 4.66
CA MET A 306 -4.31 10.04 3.52
C MET A 306 -5.53 9.29 3.97
N ASP A 307 -6.59 9.39 3.17
CA ASP A 307 -7.77 8.57 3.33
C ASP A 307 -7.54 7.18 2.69
N LEU A 308 -8.20 6.17 3.26
CA LEU A 308 -8.31 4.86 2.65
C LEU A 308 -9.40 4.91 1.58
N THR A 309 -9.10 4.51 0.35
CA THR A 309 -10.14 4.27 -0.67
C THR A 309 -10.55 2.80 -0.63
N VAL A 310 -11.86 2.53 -0.66
CA VAL A 310 -12.40 1.16 -0.64
C VAL A 310 -11.73 0.33 -1.74
N ALA A 311 -11.39 -0.91 -1.41
CA ALA A 311 -10.77 -1.88 -2.31
C ALA A 311 -9.34 -1.53 -2.81
N HIS A 312 -8.70 -0.50 -2.26
CA HIS A 312 -7.29 -0.18 -2.52
C HIS A 312 -6.39 -0.51 -1.32
N ASP A 313 -5.10 -0.71 -1.60
CA ASP A 313 -4.09 -0.89 -0.56
C ASP A 313 -3.86 0.43 0.16
N PHE A 314 -4.10 0.45 1.46
CA PHE A 314 -3.80 1.58 2.32
C PHE A 314 -2.60 1.29 3.21
N LYS A 315 -1.71 2.28 3.34
CA LYS A 315 -0.52 2.20 4.19
C LYS A 315 -0.41 3.46 5.01
N SER A 316 -0.16 3.30 6.31
CA SER A 316 0.12 4.42 7.20
C SER A 316 1.23 4.02 8.16
N PRO A 317 2.50 4.25 7.78
CA PRO A 317 3.64 4.00 8.66
C PRO A 317 3.51 4.75 9.99
N TYR A 318 2.92 5.95 9.97
CA TYR A 318 2.65 6.75 11.17
C TYR A 318 1.75 6.03 12.19
N LEU A 319 0.73 5.31 11.72
CA LEU A 319 -0.14 4.46 12.54
C LEU A 319 0.39 3.02 12.69
N GLY A 320 1.53 2.69 12.07
CA GLY A 320 2.09 1.35 12.04
C GLY A 320 1.29 0.35 11.19
N ILE A 321 0.55 0.84 10.19
CA ILE A 321 -0.22 0.03 9.25
C ILE A 321 0.65 -0.24 8.02
N ARG A 322 1.05 -1.51 7.82
CA ARG A 322 1.82 -1.96 6.63
C ARG A 322 0.94 -2.12 5.41
N ASN A 323 -0.24 -2.70 5.61
CA ASN A 323 -1.27 -2.79 4.60
C ASN A 323 -2.63 -2.86 5.28
N MET A 324 -3.63 -2.18 4.72
CA MET A 324 -5.01 -2.29 5.14
C MET A 324 -5.88 -2.19 3.90
N ILE A 325 -6.90 -3.05 3.80
CA ILE A 325 -7.82 -3.06 2.66
C ILE A 325 -9.23 -3.21 3.21
N LEU A 326 -10.11 -2.28 2.86
CA LEU A 326 -11.55 -2.42 3.07
C LEU A 326 -12.18 -3.01 1.81
N TYR A 327 -12.56 -4.28 1.85
CA TYR A 327 -13.28 -4.95 0.76
C TYR A 327 -14.76 -4.59 0.81
N ARG A 328 -15.36 -4.47 -0.37
CA ARG A 328 -16.79 -4.25 -0.52
C ARG A 328 -17.55 -5.57 -0.44
N GLY A 329 -18.58 -5.63 0.41
CA GLY A 329 -19.47 -6.77 0.53
C GLY A 329 -20.65 -6.73 -0.44
N ALA A 330 -21.39 -7.82 -0.54
CA ALA A 330 -22.70 -7.84 -1.21
C ALA A 330 -23.79 -7.25 -0.30
N ALA A 331 -24.58 -6.31 -0.83
CA ALA A 331 -25.81 -5.84 -0.20
C ALA A 331 -26.97 -6.81 -0.42
N SER A 332 -27.04 -7.44 -1.60
CA SER A 332 -28.03 -8.46 -1.91
C SER A 332 -27.52 -9.45 -2.95
N VAL A 333 -28.00 -10.69 -2.84
CA VAL A 333 -27.77 -11.75 -3.82
C VAL A 333 -29.14 -12.24 -4.31
N VAL A 334 -29.37 -12.17 -5.61
CA VAL A 334 -30.59 -12.65 -6.27
C VAL A 334 -30.24 -13.87 -7.12
N GLY A 335 -31.15 -14.83 -7.27
CA GLY A 335 -30.91 -16.04 -8.07
C GLY A 335 -30.18 -17.17 -7.33
N ASP A 336 -29.94 -17.02 -6.04
CA ASP A 336 -29.44 -18.07 -5.15
C ASP A 336 -30.60 -18.76 -4.42
N GLU A 337 -31.35 -19.61 -5.13
CA GLU A 337 -32.62 -20.18 -4.63
C GLU A 337 -32.47 -21.05 -3.36
N SER A 338 -31.25 -21.42 -2.97
CA SER A 338 -30.97 -22.26 -1.79
C SER A 338 -29.92 -21.68 -0.84
N ASP A 339 -29.53 -20.41 -1.00
CA ASP A 339 -28.49 -19.75 -0.19
C ASP A 339 -27.14 -20.50 -0.20
N HIS A 340 -26.72 -21.00 -1.37
CA HIS A 340 -25.44 -21.68 -1.53
C HIS A 340 -24.24 -20.72 -1.44
N PHE A 341 -24.42 -19.44 -1.77
CA PHE A 341 -23.36 -18.46 -1.94
C PHE A 341 -23.47 -17.33 -0.91
N SER A 342 -22.45 -17.19 -0.06
CA SER A 342 -22.41 -16.20 1.03
C SER A 342 -21.05 -15.53 1.13
N ASP A 343 -20.92 -14.53 2.01
CA ASP A 343 -19.63 -13.88 2.32
C ASP A 343 -18.89 -13.35 1.08
N TRP A 344 -19.64 -12.71 0.17
CA TRP A 344 -19.11 -12.06 -1.02
C TRP A 344 -18.28 -10.83 -0.64
N TYR A 345 -17.02 -10.78 -1.10
CA TYR A 345 -16.14 -9.62 -0.92
C TYR A 345 -15.32 -9.34 -2.18
N PHE A 346 -15.27 -8.08 -2.59
CA PHE A 346 -14.61 -7.67 -3.84
C PHE A 346 -13.53 -6.62 -3.62
N ARG A 347 -12.53 -6.67 -4.51
CA ARG A 347 -11.44 -5.70 -4.67
C ARG A 347 -11.41 -5.20 -6.12
N GLY A 348 -10.99 -3.96 -6.34
CA GLY A 348 -10.84 -3.35 -7.67
C GLY A 348 -12.15 -3.05 -8.38
N THR A 349 -13.24 -2.85 -7.63
CA THR A 349 -14.55 -2.49 -8.20
C THR A 349 -14.51 -1.10 -8.84
N SER A 350 -15.06 -0.96 -10.04
CA SER A 350 -15.13 0.30 -10.77
C SER A 350 -16.37 0.36 -11.65
N SER A 351 -16.66 1.54 -12.22
CA SER A 351 -17.73 1.71 -13.21
C SER A 351 -17.48 0.98 -14.53
N THR A 352 -16.24 0.50 -14.77
CA THR A 352 -15.88 -0.20 -16.02
C THR A 352 -16.01 -1.72 -15.91
N ASN A 353 -16.05 -2.26 -14.69
CA ASN A 353 -16.14 -3.69 -14.41
C ASN A 353 -17.39 -4.11 -13.61
N THR A 354 -18.33 -3.17 -13.43
CA THR A 354 -19.65 -3.41 -12.85
C THR A 354 -20.72 -2.68 -13.65
N ASP A 355 -21.97 -3.14 -13.58
CA ASP A 355 -23.14 -2.42 -14.06
C ASP A 355 -23.73 -1.60 -12.91
N ASP A 356 -23.15 -0.43 -12.67
CA ASP A 356 -23.53 0.45 -11.55
C ASP A 356 -23.53 -0.30 -10.19
N GLY A 357 -22.44 -1.01 -9.90
CA GLY A 357 -22.30 -1.80 -8.68
C GLY A 357 -23.03 -3.14 -8.69
N VAL A 358 -23.59 -3.56 -9.82
CA VAL A 358 -24.15 -4.91 -10.02
C VAL A 358 -23.15 -5.80 -10.75
N LEU A 359 -23.01 -7.03 -10.27
CA LEU A 359 -22.29 -8.12 -10.93
C LEU A 359 -23.24 -9.27 -11.24
N TYR A 360 -23.05 -9.89 -12.40
CA TYR A 360 -23.84 -11.04 -12.84
C TYR A 360 -22.97 -12.28 -12.86
N PHE A 361 -23.44 -13.38 -12.30
CA PHE A 361 -22.67 -14.59 -12.13
C PHE A 361 -23.35 -15.79 -12.81
N LYS A 362 -22.50 -16.62 -13.39
CA LYS A 362 -22.84 -17.93 -13.90
C LYS A 362 -22.07 -18.98 -13.11
N TYR A 363 -22.78 -19.97 -12.58
CA TYR A 363 -22.16 -21.14 -11.96
C TYR A 363 -22.45 -22.39 -12.79
N THR A 364 -21.40 -23.17 -13.06
CA THR A 364 -21.49 -24.44 -13.80
C THR A 364 -21.08 -25.59 -12.88
N ALA A 365 -22.04 -26.39 -12.42
CA ALA A 365 -21.89 -27.47 -11.44
C ALA A 365 -20.92 -28.56 -11.91
N SER A 366 -20.92 -28.90 -13.21
CA SER A 366 -20.04 -29.94 -13.75
C SER A 366 -18.54 -29.58 -13.68
N THR A 367 -18.21 -28.29 -13.71
CA THR A 367 -16.84 -27.78 -13.59
C THR A 367 -16.59 -27.08 -12.26
N ARG A 368 -17.63 -26.90 -11.45
CA ARG A 368 -17.65 -26.08 -10.22
C ARG A 368 -17.10 -24.68 -10.43
N LYS A 369 -17.29 -24.15 -11.65
CA LYS A 369 -16.75 -22.86 -12.05
C LYS A 369 -17.77 -21.76 -11.84
N LEU A 370 -17.34 -20.68 -11.22
CA LEU A 370 -18.10 -19.45 -11.02
C LEU A 370 -17.46 -18.34 -11.87
N GLU A 371 -18.23 -17.74 -12.76
CA GLU A 371 -17.78 -16.71 -13.71
C GLU A 371 -18.60 -15.45 -13.47
N GLY A 372 -17.93 -14.31 -13.24
CA GLY A 372 -18.55 -13.01 -12.98
C GLY A 372 -18.44 -12.07 -14.18
N PHE A 373 -19.52 -11.35 -14.46
CA PHE A 373 -19.71 -10.50 -15.63
C PHE A 373 -20.21 -9.11 -15.21
N LYS A 374 -19.81 -8.09 -15.97
CA LYS A 374 -20.31 -6.72 -15.80
C LYS A 374 -21.64 -6.47 -16.51
N ASP A 375 -22.14 -7.39 -17.32
CA ASP A 375 -23.39 -7.24 -18.07
C ASP A 375 -24.26 -8.50 -17.97
N SER A 376 -25.57 -8.30 -17.88
CA SER A 376 -26.57 -9.37 -17.73
C SER A 376 -26.67 -10.35 -18.91
N GLY A 377 -26.12 -9.99 -20.07
CA GLY A 377 -26.03 -10.84 -21.25
C GLY A 377 -25.01 -11.98 -21.12
N LEU A 378 -24.14 -11.95 -20.10
CA LEU A 378 -23.13 -12.98 -19.80
C LEU A 378 -22.22 -13.31 -21.00
N ALA A 379 -21.91 -12.31 -21.84
CA ALA A 379 -20.99 -12.49 -22.95
C ALA A 379 -19.54 -12.61 -22.44
N ASP A 380 -18.72 -13.45 -23.06
CA ASP A 380 -17.32 -13.65 -22.65
C ASP A 380 -16.47 -12.35 -22.70
N SER A 381 -16.87 -11.37 -23.52
CA SER A 381 -16.28 -10.03 -23.58
C SER A 381 -16.50 -9.21 -22.31
N ASP A 382 -17.57 -9.51 -21.57
CA ASP A 382 -17.97 -8.82 -20.35
C ASP A 382 -17.57 -9.57 -19.08
N LYS A 383 -16.88 -10.71 -19.22
CA LYS A 383 -16.35 -11.46 -18.08
C LYS A 383 -15.24 -10.66 -17.40
N VAL A 384 -15.38 -10.45 -16.11
CA VAL A 384 -14.49 -9.63 -15.28
C VAL A 384 -13.75 -10.42 -14.21
N CYS A 385 -14.27 -11.56 -13.75
CA CYS A 385 -13.56 -12.44 -12.82
C CYS A 385 -14.03 -13.89 -12.94
N GLU A 386 -13.25 -14.83 -12.44
CA GLU A 386 -13.66 -16.24 -12.32
C GLU A 386 -12.95 -16.97 -11.17
N GLY A 387 -13.58 -18.03 -10.67
CA GLY A 387 -13.02 -18.93 -9.67
C GLY A 387 -13.59 -20.34 -9.79
N THR A 388 -12.93 -21.31 -9.16
CA THR A 388 -13.37 -22.71 -9.12
C THR A 388 -13.52 -23.17 -7.69
N TRP A 389 -14.68 -23.74 -7.36
CA TRP A 389 -14.95 -24.33 -6.07
C TRP A 389 -14.36 -25.75 -5.97
N ASP A 390 -13.67 -26.03 -4.87
CA ASP A 390 -13.03 -27.32 -4.61
C ASP A 390 -14.03 -28.42 -4.24
N GLY A 391 -15.27 -28.06 -3.93
CA GLY A 391 -16.33 -28.98 -3.47
C GLY A 391 -16.39 -29.17 -1.96
N GLY A 392 -15.57 -28.45 -1.19
CA GLY A 392 -15.65 -28.44 0.26
C GLY A 392 -16.83 -27.61 0.74
N ASP A 393 -17.69 -28.17 1.59
CA ASP A 393 -18.78 -27.43 2.22
C ASP A 393 -18.22 -26.25 3.05
N GLY A 394 -18.71 -25.05 2.76
CA GLY A 394 -18.30 -23.81 3.39
C GLY A 394 -16.91 -23.33 2.97
N SER A 395 -16.32 -23.88 1.90
CA SER A 395 -15.03 -23.43 1.41
C SER A 395 -15.13 -22.09 0.66
N THR A 396 -14.04 -21.33 0.68
CA THR A 396 -13.95 -20.05 0.00
C THR A 396 -13.41 -20.24 -1.42
N VAL A 397 -14.16 -19.76 -2.40
CA VAL A 397 -13.70 -19.59 -3.78
C VAL A 397 -12.99 -18.25 -3.89
N THR A 398 -11.72 -18.27 -4.30
CA THR A 398 -11.00 -17.06 -4.72
C THR A 398 -11.34 -16.76 -6.18
N LEU A 399 -11.83 -15.54 -6.42
CA LEU A 399 -12.11 -15.02 -7.75
C LEU A 399 -10.89 -14.23 -8.23
N SER A 400 -10.25 -14.73 -9.28
CA SER A 400 -9.16 -14.04 -9.97
C SER A 400 -9.71 -13.10 -11.02
N GLU A 401 -9.00 -12.02 -11.28
CA GLU A 401 -9.37 -11.11 -12.36
C GLU A 401 -9.34 -11.80 -13.72
N TYR A 402 -10.18 -11.29 -14.63
CA TYR A 402 -10.24 -11.72 -16.02
C TYR A 402 -10.27 -10.48 -16.92
N ASN A 403 -9.70 -10.57 -18.12
CA ASN A 403 -9.65 -9.47 -19.11
C ASN A 403 -9.05 -8.14 -18.57
N ASN A 404 -8.06 -8.21 -17.67
CA ASN A 404 -7.47 -7.02 -17.02
C ASN A 404 -8.52 -6.10 -16.38
N SER A 405 -9.61 -6.66 -15.87
CA SER A 405 -10.69 -5.90 -15.26
C SER A 405 -10.26 -5.19 -13.97
N GLY A 406 -9.18 -5.64 -13.32
CA GLY A 406 -8.80 -5.24 -11.97
C GLY A 406 -9.67 -5.86 -10.87
N LEU A 407 -10.78 -6.51 -11.23
CA LEU A 407 -11.76 -7.05 -10.28
C LEU A 407 -11.33 -8.42 -9.78
N SER A 408 -11.18 -8.55 -8.46
CA SER A 408 -10.95 -9.83 -7.79
C SER A 408 -11.83 -9.94 -6.55
N GLY A 409 -11.95 -11.11 -5.96
CA GLY A 409 -12.82 -11.27 -4.79
C GLY A 409 -12.80 -12.65 -4.18
N THR A 410 -13.72 -12.84 -3.25
CA THR A 410 -13.97 -14.12 -2.60
C THR A 410 -15.46 -14.34 -2.40
N VAL A 411 -15.90 -15.59 -2.44
CA VAL A 411 -17.24 -16.02 -2.05
C VAL A 411 -17.15 -17.35 -1.32
N LYS A 412 -17.98 -17.55 -0.30
CA LYS A 412 -18.13 -18.83 0.38
C LYS A 412 -19.22 -19.65 -0.28
N VAL A 413 -18.92 -20.90 -0.62
CA VAL A 413 -19.87 -21.83 -1.22
C VAL A 413 -20.17 -22.94 -0.22
N SER A 414 -21.44 -23.15 0.08
CA SER A 414 -21.90 -24.17 1.03
C SER A 414 -22.82 -25.19 0.37
N GLN A 415 -22.77 -26.43 0.86
CA GLN A 415 -23.74 -27.46 0.52
C GLN A 415 -25.00 -27.27 1.35
N VAL A 416 -26.15 -27.21 0.70
CA VAL A 416 -27.44 -26.99 1.39
C VAL A 416 -28.18 -28.33 1.39
N ALA A 417 -28.51 -28.83 2.58
CA ALA A 417 -29.02 -30.18 2.78
C ALA A 417 -28.14 -31.29 2.14
N GLY A 418 -26.82 -31.07 2.09
CA GLY A 418 -25.85 -32.01 1.51
C GLY A 418 -25.83 -32.04 -0.02
N ALA A 419 -26.49 -31.08 -0.69
CA ALA A 419 -26.44 -30.92 -2.14
C ALA A 419 -25.46 -29.81 -2.55
N ASP A 420 -24.70 -30.06 -3.62
CA ASP A 420 -23.90 -29.06 -4.31
C ASP A 420 -24.82 -28.03 -5.00
N PRO A 421 -24.36 -26.79 -5.24
CA PRO A 421 -25.14 -25.81 -6.02
C PRO A 421 -25.43 -26.34 -7.42
N ALA A 422 -26.65 -26.11 -7.93
CA ALA A 422 -27.02 -26.45 -9.30
C ALA A 422 -26.49 -25.42 -10.31
N ASP A 423 -26.49 -25.75 -11.61
CA ASP A 423 -26.19 -24.79 -12.67
C ASP A 423 -27.11 -23.57 -12.55
N THR A 424 -26.54 -22.37 -12.59
CA THR A 424 -27.30 -21.10 -12.57
C THR A 424 -26.66 -20.04 -13.47
N THR A 425 -27.51 -19.23 -14.10
CA THR A 425 -27.13 -18.04 -14.88
C THR A 425 -27.89 -16.80 -14.44
N ASN A 426 -28.62 -16.85 -13.33
CA ASN A 426 -29.44 -15.74 -12.83
C ASN A 426 -28.91 -15.17 -11.51
N LEU A 427 -27.70 -15.56 -11.12
CA LEU A 427 -27.06 -15.09 -9.90
C LEU A 427 -26.64 -13.63 -10.09
N GLN A 428 -27.23 -12.71 -9.33
CA GLN A 428 -26.93 -11.28 -9.38
C GLN A 428 -26.48 -10.81 -8.01
N VAL A 429 -25.32 -10.17 -7.95
CA VAL A 429 -24.73 -9.65 -6.73
C VAL A 429 -24.71 -8.13 -6.81
N THR A 430 -25.53 -7.49 -6.01
CA THR A 430 -25.47 -6.03 -5.84
C THR A 430 -24.48 -5.72 -4.75
N LEU A 431 -23.46 -4.94 -5.11
CA LEU A 431 -22.43 -4.51 -4.18
C LEU A 431 -23.00 -3.45 -3.23
N SER A 432 -22.54 -3.48 -1.99
CA SER A 432 -22.95 -2.50 -0.99
C SER A 432 -22.20 -1.20 -1.18
N ASP A 433 -22.92 -0.08 -1.12
CA ASP A 433 -22.33 1.26 -1.05
C ASP A 433 -22.15 1.67 0.41
N PHE A 434 -21.06 2.37 0.71
CA PHE A 434 -20.86 2.95 2.04
C PHE A 434 -21.43 4.37 2.08
N ALA A 435 -22.19 4.67 3.13
CA ALA A 435 -22.69 6.03 3.36
C ALA A 435 -21.64 6.85 4.12
N GLU A 436 -21.72 8.18 4.04
CA GLU A 436 -21.00 9.06 4.97
C GLU A 436 -21.30 8.62 6.41
N ASP A 437 -20.29 8.73 7.29
CA ASP A 437 -20.30 8.28 8.68
C ASP A 437 -20.27 6.76 8.94
N ASP A 438 -20.32 5.89 7.91
CA ASP A 438 -20.08 4.45 8.11
C ASP A 438 -18.69 4.23 8.77
N ARG A 439 -18.61 3.36 9.79
CA ARG A 439 -17.40 3.16 10.59
C ARG A 439 -16.91 1.73 10.67
N PHE A 440 -15.59 1.59 10.71
CA PHE A 440 -14.90 0.35 11.06
C PHE A 440 -13.90 0.62 12.18
N PHE A 441 -13.71 -0.37 13.03
CA PHE A 441 -12.81 -0.30 14.17
C PHE A 441 -11.81 -1.45 14.11
N VAL A 442 -10.55 -1.16 14.38
CA VAL A 442 -9.49 -2.15 14.63
C VAL A 442 -9.03 -1.96 16.07
N SER A 443 -9.36 -2.93 16.91
CA SER A 443 -8.84 -2.99 18.28
C SER A 443 -7.59 -3.84 18.28
N LEU A 444 -6.52 -3.33 18.88
CA LEU A 444 -5.25 -4.04 19.02
C LEU A 444 -5.19 -4.65 20.40
N ASP A 445 -4.82 -5.93 20.46
CA ASP A 445 -4.61 -6.65 21.70
C ASP A 445 -3.17 -7.18 21.73
N TYR A 446 -2.50 -6.99 22.85
CA TYR A 446 -1.16 -7.52 23.07
C TYR A 446 -1.24 -8.55 24.17
N GLU A 447 -0.69 -9.74 23.91
CA GLU A 447 -0.46 -10.68 25.00
C GLU A 447 0.46 -10.03 26.04
N ASP A 448 0.18 -10.20 27.34
CA ASP A 448 0.91 -9.56 28.46
C ASP A 448 2.43 -9.70 28.37
N ALA A 449 2.94 -10.73 27.67
CA ALA A 449 4.36 -10.94 27.42
C ALA A 449 5.03 -9.91 26.47
N SER A 450 4.28 -8.94 25.93
CA SER A 450 4.72 -8.03 24.86
C SER A 450 5.36 -6.72 25.33
N HIS A 451 5.81 -6.63 26.59
CA HIS A 451 6.31 -5.37 27.17
C HIS A 451 7.38 -4.68 26.32
N PHE A 452 8.24 -5.44 25.64
CA PHE A 452 9.27 -4.90 24.75
C PHE A 452 8.68 -4.14 23.57
N ASN A 453 7.70 -4.70 22.86
CA ASN A 453 7.09 -4.05 21.71
C ASN A 453 6.18 -2.88 22.11
N ARG A 454 5.45 -3.00 23.23
CA ARG A 454 4.68 -1.87 23.79
C ARG A 454 5.61 -0.70 24.08
N TYR A 455 6.76 -0.98 24.71
CA TYR A 455 7.77 0.03 24.99
C TYR A 455 8.42 0.61 23.72
N TRP A 456 8.75 -0.25 22.76
CA TRP A 456 9.34 0.15 21.49
C TRP A 456 8.42 1.04 20.67
N GLY A 457 7.16 0.63 20.49
CA GLY A 457 6.14 1.42 19.80
C GLY A 457 5.91 2.77 20.49
N TRP A 458 5.93 2.80 21.83
CA TRP A 458 5.83 4.05 22.58
C TRP A 458 7.01 5.00 22.32
N GLN A 459 8.24 4.50 22.29
CA GLN A 459 9.42 5.32 21.98
C GLN A 459 9.39 5.87 20.54
N MET A 460 8.94 5.06 19.57
CA MET A 460 8.72 5.49 18.18
C MET A 460 7.60 6.54 18.04
N SER A 461 6.72 6.62 19.04
CA SER A 461 5.55 7.50 19.00
C SER A 461 5.74 8.87 19.61
N THR A 462 6.68 8.98 20.54
CA THR A 462 6.87 10.16 21.38
C THR A 462 7.48 11.31 20.56
N PRO A 463 6.85 12.50 20.42
CA PRO A 463 7.33 13.62 19.59
C PRO A 463 8.78 14.05 19.87
N LEU A 464 9.47 14.56 18.84
CA LEU A 464 10.87 14.98 19.00
C LEU A 464 10.85 16.27 19.82
N PRO A 465 11.82 16.51 20.73
CA PRO A 465 11.87 17.77 21.45
C PRO A 465 11.91 18.95 20.46
N THR A 466 10.96 19.89 20.59
CA THR A 466 10.83 21.03 19.66
C THR A 466 11.52 22.30 20.14
N SER A 467 12.22 22.29 21.28
CA SER A 467 12.84 23.50 21.85
C SER A 467 14.27 23.74 21.37
N ASP A 468 14.61 25.01 21.11
CA ASP A 468 15.94 25.55 20.73
C ASP A 468 17.09 25.24 21.72
N SER A 469 16.78 24.59 22.84
CA SER A 469 17.74 23.99 23.76
C SER A 469 17.05 22.82 24.45
N PRO A 470 17.25 21.57 23.99
CA PRO A 470 16.71 20.42 24.67
C PRO A 470 17.55 20.19 25.94
N THR A 471 17.29 20.95 27.00
CA THR A 471 17.40 20.34 28.31
C THR A 471 16.37 19.23 28.31
N ILE A 472 16.83 18.01 28.06
CA ILE A 472 16.07 16.79 28.32
C ILE A 472 15.68 16.90 29.78
N ASP A 473 14.45 17.32 30.04
CA ASP A 473 13.93 17.35 31.40
C ASP A 473 14.02 15.91 31.92
N GLU A 474 14.77 15.68 33.00
CA GLU A 474 14.89 14.34 33.60
C GLU A 474 13.51 13.77 33.95
N ALA A 475 12.49 14.61 34.13
CA ALA A 475 11.10 14.18 34.31
C ALA A 475 10.52 13.46 33.07
N TRP A 476 10.96 13.81 31.86
CA TRP A 476 10.58 13.13 30.61
C TRP A 476 11.21 11.73 30.51
N ALA A 477 12.43 11.57 31.04
CA ALA A 477 13.12 10.29 31.11
C ALA A 477 12.56 9.35 32.20
N ARG A 478 11.73 9.86 33.12
CA ARG A 478 11.25 9.12 34.29
C ARG A 478 9.75 8.84 34.32
N ARG A 479 8.99 9.07 33.25
CA ARG A 479 7.59 8.60 33.24
C ARG A 479 7.60 7.07 33.09
N PRO A 480 7.31 6.29 34.16
CA PRO A 480 6.96 4.89 33.95
C PRO A 480 5.63 4.86 33.17
N PRO A 481 5.28 3.73 32.52
CA PRO A 481 3.89 3.51 32.13
C PRO A 481 2.97 3.79 33.34
N PRO A 482 1.73 4.27 33.12
CA PRO A 482 0.82 4.61 34.20
C PRO A 482 0.78 3.45 35.23
N PRO A 483 1.00 3.75 36.52
CA PRO A 483 1.33 2.74 37.54
C PRO A 483 0.17 1.83 37.95
N GLU A 484 -0.96 1.84 37.24
CA GLU A 484 -2.14 1.04 37.62
C GLU A 484 -2.17 -0.38 37.02
N GLU A 485 -1.18 -0.81 36.24
CA GLU A 485 -1.20 -2.14 35.55
C GLU A 485 0.16 -2.87 35.52
N LEU A 486 0.94 -2.82 36.60
CA LEU A 486 2.15 -3.66 36.77
C LEU A 486 2.02 -4.67 37.93
N ASP A 487 0.79 -5.06 38.27
CA ASP A 487 0.49 -6.22 39.13
C ASP A 487 0.04 -7.42 38.29
#